data_AF-A0A916VP71-F1
#
_entry.id   AF-A0A916VP71-F1
#
_cell.length_a   1.000
_cell.length_b   1.000
_cell.length_c   1.000
_cell.angle_alpha   90.00
_cell.angle_beta   90.00
_cell.angle_gamma   90.00
#
_symmetry.space_group_name_H-M   'P 1'
#
loop_
_entity.id
_entity.type
_entity.pdbx_description
1 polymer ?
#
loop_
_entity_poly.entity_id
_entity_poly.type
_entity_poly.pdbx_seq_one_letter_code
_entity_poly.pdbx_strand_id
1 'polypeptide(L)'
;MGVVWDEIPPDEGGAIAARILPTERLIELNEKILDKPQGFQESTLAHEIGHWVLHINQDEADGAVKQLELDLGDYGTPNQSEEPFVCRGASGSKIDSIEWQAQYFAGCLLMPKSILEEKRQGKDLTKWSNLYKIKDELGVSISNLTYRLQEFGWIYIPKGSRTIHRGPEEVQGQTQLFG
;
A
#
# COMPACT_ATOMS: atom_id res chain seq x y z
N MET A 1 -8.22 -13.92 10.62
CA MET A 1 -6.91 -13.30 10.31
C MET A 1 -6.40 -12.64 11.57
N GLY A 2 -5.19 -12.98 12.01
CA GLY A 2 -4.49 -12.35 13.12
C GLY A 2 -3.38 -11.40 12.64
N VAL A 3 -2.95 -10.52 13.52
CA VAL A 3 -1.78 -9.64 13.33
C VAL A 3 -0.94 -9.73 14.59
N VAL A 4 0.35 -10.02 14.44
CA VAL A 4 1.30 -10.11 15.56
C VAL A 4 2.59 -9.35 15.23
N TRP A 5 3.32 -9.01 16.29
CA TRP A 5 4.69 -8.54 16.21
C TRP A 5 5.61 -9.72 16.47
N ASP A 6 6.59 -9.92 15.61
CA ASP A 6 7.61 -10.96 15.79
C ASP A 6 8.98 -10.46 15.31
N GLU A 7 10.06 -11.05 15.83
CA GLU A 7 11.40 -10.75 15.35
C GLU A 7 11.65 -11.48 14.03
N ILE A 8 11.64 -10.72 12.92
CA ILE A 8 11.95 -11.27 11.60
C ILE A 8 13.42 -10.98 11.28
N PRO A 9 14.32 -11.99 11.28
CA PRO A 9 15.72 -11.78 10.93
C PRO A 9 15.83 -11.40 9.44
N PRO A 10 16.85 -10.61 9.07
CA PRO A 10 17.16 -10.41 7.65
C PRO A 10 17.62 -11.72 7.03
N ASP A 11 17.44 -11.86 5.72
CA ASP A 11 18.00 -12.95 4.92
C ASP A 11 18.95 -12.40 3.84
N GLU A 12 19.27 -13.20 2.82
CA GLU A 12 20.13 -12.82 1.70
C GLU A 12 19.66 -11.56 0.94
N GLY A 13 18.35 -11.26 0.98
CA GLY A 13 17.73 -10.08 0.39
C GLY A 13 17.68 -8.85 1.30
N GLY A 14 18.18 -8.96 2.54
CA GLY A 14 18.25 -7.87 3.51
C GLY A 14 17.12 -7.88 4.54
N ALA A 15 16.81 -6.70 5.09
CA ALA A 15 15.82 -6.56 6.16
C ALA A 15 14.39 -6.76 5.65
N ILE A 16 13.59 -7.50 6.41
CA ILE A 16 12.19 -7.81 6.11
C ILE A 16 11.29 -6.96 7.02
N ALA A 17 10.35 -6.23 6.43
CA ALA A 17 9.41 -5.41 7.19
C ALA A 17 8.25 -6.24 7.76
N ALA A 18 7.75 -7.20 7.01
CA ALA A 18 6.65 -8.06 7.40
C ALA A 18 6.68 -9.37 6.61
N ARG A 19 5.98 -10.39 7.13
CA ARG A 19 5.67 -11.61 6.38
C ARG A 19 4.18 -11.93 6.52
N ILE A 20 3.59 -12.44 5.45
CA ILE A 20 2.23 -12.98 5.46
C ILE A 20 2.32 -14.51 5.45
N LEU A 21 1.64 -15.16 6.38
CA LEU A 21 1.47 -16.60 6.48
C LEU A 21 0.01 -16.96 6.13
N PRO A 22 -0.29 -17.26 4.85
CA PRO A 22 -1.67 -17.44 4.39
C PRO A 22 -2.42 -18.55 5.10
N THR A 23 -1.79 -19.71 5.27
CA THR A 23 -2.37 -20.92 5.89
C THR A 23 -2.67 -20.74 7.38
N GLU A 24 -1.91 -19.89 8.06
CA GLU A 24 -2.12 -19.54 9.47
C GLU A 24 -3.06 -18.33 9.63
N ARG A 25 -3.44 -17.70 8.51
CA ARG A 25 -4.17 -16.43 8.46
C ARG A 25 -3.51 -15.36 9.32
N LEU A 26 -2.19 -15.25 9.23
CA LEU A 26 -1.40 -14.42 10.11
C LEU A 26 -0.57 -13.42 9.30
N ILE A 27 -0.63 -12.15 9.71
CA ILE A 27 0.34 -11.13 9.29
C ILE A 27 1.29 -10.90 10.46
N GLU A 28 2.58 -10.99 10.18
CA GLU A 28 3.60 -10.67 11.15
C GLU A 28 4.37 -9.43 10.75
N LEU A 29 4.38 -8.46 11.64
CA LEU A 29 5.16 -7.24 11.50
C LEU A 29 6.47 -7.41 12.26
N ASN A 30 7.59 -7.03 11.63
CA ASN A 30 8.88 -7.06 12.28
C ASN A 30 8.89 -6.12 13.49
N GLU A 31 9.23 -6.61 14.67
CA GLU A 31 9.34 -5.81 15.90
C GLU A 31 10.25 -4.57 15.74
N LYS A 32 11.25 -4.62 14.85
CA LYS A 32 12.12 -3.46 14.54
C LYS A 32 11.37 -2.26 13.96
N ILE A 33 10.12 -2.45 13.52
CA ILE A 33 9.24 -1.37 13.10
C ILE A 33 8.69 -0.58 14.29
N LEU A 34 8.63 -1.17 15.49
CA LEU A 34 8.16 -0.49 16.71
C LEU A 34 9.04 0.73 17.08
N ASP A 35 10.31 0.71 16.69
CA ASP A 35 11.25 1.83 16.85
C ASP A 35 11.00 2.98 15.84
N LYS A 36 10.12 2.78 14.86
CA LYS A 36 9.77 3.77 13.84
C LYS A 36 8.59 4.63 14.30
N PRO A 37 8.42 5.85 13.73
CA PRO A 37 7.25 6.67 14.02
C PRO A 37 5.96 5.88 13.80
N GLN A 38 4.95 6.12 14.64
CA GLN A 38 3.66 5.42 14.60
C GLN A 38 3.07 5.34 13.17
N GLY A 39 3.14 6.44 12.42
CA GLY A 39 2.62 6.45 11.06
C GLY A 39 3.34 5.55 10.06
N PHE A 40 4.60 5.22 10.32
CA PHE A 40 5.30 4.19 9.55
C PHE A 40 4.74 2.81 9.88
N GLN A 41 4.48 2.53 11.16
CA GLN A 41 3.92 1.26 11.63
C GLN A 41 2.52 1.02 11.03
N GLU A 42 1.65 2.03 11.11
CA GLU A 42 0.29 1.99 10.56
C GLU A 42 0.30 1.86 9.04
N SER A 43 1.22 2.55 8.35
CA SER A 43 1.39 2.42 6.90
C SER A 43 1.84 1.02 6.50
N THR A 44 2.76 0.39 7.23
CA THR A 44 3.18 -0.98 6.94
C THR A 44 2.02 -1.94 7.14
N LEU A 45 1.33 -1.87 8.29
CA LEU A 45 0.18 -2.74 8.54
C LEU A 45 -0.91 -2.61 7.48
N ALA A 46 -1.27 -1.37 7.11
CA ALA A 46 -2.28 -1.14 6.08
C ALA A 46 -1.85 -1.67 4.71
N HIS A 47 -0.55 -1.63 4.40
CA HIS A 47 0.02 -2.21 3.19
C HIS A 47 -0.10 -3.74 3.20
N GLU A 48 0.27 -4.40 4.31
CA GLU A 48 0.14 -5.87 4.44
C GLU A 48 -1.32 -6.34 4.39
N ILE A 49 -2.24 -5.57 4.98
CA ILE A 49 -3.69 -5.84 4.83
C ILE A 49 -4.09 -5.73 3.36
N GLY A 50 -3.52 -4.80 2.60
CA GLY A 50 -3.73 -4.68 1.16
C GLY A 50 -3.33 -5.96 0.41
N HIS A 51 -2.14 -6.50 0.69
CA HIS A 51 -1.70 -7.78 0.14
C HIS A 51 -2.64 -8.92 0.51
N TRP A 52 -3.03 -9.02 1.79
CA TRP A 52 -3.97 -10.04 2.24
C TRP A 52 -5.30 -9.98 1.48
N VAL A 53 -5.88 -8.78 1.34
CA VAL A 53 -7.22 -8.60 0.76
C VAL A 53 -7.21 -8.80 -0.75
N LEU A 54 -6.18 -8.32 -1.44
CA LEU A 54 -6.18 -8.25 -2.91
C LEU A 54 -5.45 -9.42 -3.57
N HIS A 55 -4.49 -10.04 -2.89
CA HIS A 55 -3.53 -10.94 -3.52
C HIS A 55 -3.47 -12.33 -2.89
N ILE A 56 -4.01 -12.52 -1.68
CA ILE A 56 -4.12 -13.84 -1.06
C ILE A 56 -5.47 -14.48 -1.39
N ASN A 57 -5.43 -15.71 -1.93
CA ASN A 57 -6.64 -16.50 -2.15
C ASN A 57 -7.15 -17.05 -0.81
N GLN A 58 -8.29 -16.54 -0.34
CA GLN A 58 -8.84 -16.91 0.96
C GLN A 58 -9.40 -18.34 0.98
N ASP A 59 -9.88 -18.87 -0.14
CA ASP A 59 -10.39 -20.24 -0.22
C ASP A 59 -9.25 -21.27 -0.06
N GLU A 60 -8.06 -20.92 -0.55
CA GLU A 60 -6.83 -21.70 -0.38
C GLU A 60 -6.28 -21.55 1.05
N ALA A 61 -6.27 -20.33 1.59
CA ALA A 61 -5.88 -20.05 2.97
C ALA A 61 -6.75 -20.78 4.00
N ASP A 62 -8.05 -20.93 3.73
CA ASP A 62 -9.00 -21.66 4.58
C ASP A 62 -8.96 -23.18 4.35
N GLY A 63 -8.10 -23.67 3.44
CA GLY A 63 -7.98 -25.09 3.10
C GLY A 63 -9.23 -25.68 2.43
N ALA A 64 -10.18 -24.83 2.01
CA ALA A 64 -11.43 -25.21 1.37
C ALA A 64 -11.20 -25.65 -0.09
N VAL A 65 -10.15 -25.12 -0.72
CA VAL A 65 -9.72 -25.50 -2.07
C VAL A 65 -8.25 -25.85 -2.00
N LYS A 66 -7.91 -27.12 -2.25
CA LYS A 66 -6.54 -27.50 -2.61
C LYS A 66 -6.37 -27.14 -4.07
N GLN A 67 -5.35 -26.37 -4.44
CA GLN A 67 -4.98 -26.22 -5.85
C GLN A 67 -4.85 -27.63 -6.44
N LEU A 68 -5.73 -28.00 -7.36
CA LEU A 68 -5.51 -29.16 -8.20
C LEU A 68 -4.37 -28.78 -9.12
N GLU A 69 -3.17 -29.29 -8.84
CA GLU A 69 -2.04 -29.20 -9.74
C GLU A 69 -2.43 -29.86 -11.06
N LEU A 70 -2.74 -29.04 -12.07
CA LEU A 70 -2.86 -29.49 -13.44
C LEU A 70 -1.42 -29.63 -13.95
N ASP A 71 -0.88 -30.84 -13.84
CA ASP A 71 0.45 -31.19 -14.36
C ASP A 71 0.44 -31.10 -15.89
N LEU A 72 0.90 -29.95 -16.41
CA LEU A 72 1.03 -29.65 -17.84
C LEU A 72 2.45 -29.92 -18.35
N GLY A 73 3.30 -30.61 -17.57
CA GLY A 73 4.69 -30.86 -17.92
C GLY A 73 5.52 -29.57 -18.10
N ASP A 74 6.62 -29.66 -18.84
CA ASP A 74 7.70 -28.65 -18.93
C ASP A 74 7.31 -27.29 -19.56
N TYR A 75 6.01 -27.06 -19.80
CA TYR A 75 5.43 -25.77 -20.19
C TYR A 75 4.78 -25.01 -19.02
N GLY A 76 4.79 -25.58 -17.81
CA GLY A 76 4.32 -24.97 -16.59
C GLY A 76 5.16 -25.44 -15.43
N THR A 77 6.26 -24.74 -15.14
CA THR A 77 6.95 -24.89 -13.86
C THR A 77 6.03 -24.43 -12.74
N PRO A 78 5.55 -25.32 -11.85
CA PRO A 78 4.89 -24.91 -10.63
C PRO A 78 6.00 -24.53 -9.66
N ASN A 79 6.35 -23.25 -9.61
CA ASN A 79 7.10 -22.67 -8.52
C ASN A 79 6.18 -21.69 -7.79
N GLN A 80 5.18 -22.24 -7.10
CA GLN A 80 4.66 -21.61 -5.90
C GLN A 80 4.98 -22.57 -4.78
N SER A 81 6.26 -22.55 -4.39
CA SER A 81 6.66 -23.07 -3.09
C SER A 81 5.81 -22.38 -2.03
N GLU A 82 5.51 -23.13 -0.97
CA GLU A 82 4.83 -22.74 0.28
C GLU A 82 5.63 -21.66 1.05
N GLU A 83 6.23 -20.70 0.35
CA GLU A 83 7.11 -19.70 0.90
C GLU A 83 6.30 -18.47 1.32
N PRO A 84 6.56 -17.92 2.51
CA PRO A 84 5.94 -16.68 2.97
C PRO A 84 6.07 -15.58 1.91
N PHE A 85 5.00 -14.80 1.71
CA PHE A 85 5.11 -13.58 0.91
C PHE A 85 5.96 -12.59 1.71
N VAL A 86 7.21 -12.37 1.24
CA VAL A 86 8.17 -11.47 1.88
C VAL A 86 8.21 -10.14 1.14
N CYS A 87 7.70 -9.08 1.77
CA CYS A 87 7.72 -7.74 1.23
C CYS A 87 9.15 -7.17 1.24
N ARG A 88 9.75 -7.03 0.05
CA ARG A 88 11.04 -6.34 -0.21
C ARG A 88 10.88 -5.37 -1.38
N GLY A 89 11.80 -4.42 -1.51
CA GLY A 89 11.90 -3.54 -2.68
C GLY A 89 12.41 -4.26 -3.95
N ALA A 90 11.81 -5.40 -4.32
CA ALA A 90 12.18 -6.18 -5.49
C ALA A 90 11.56 -5.59 -6.77
N SER A 91 12.35 -5.53 -7.85
CA SER A 91 11.94 -4.94 -9.14
C SER A 91 11.52 -6.00 -10.14
N GLY A 92 10.34 -5.81 -10.75
CA GLY A 92 9.81 -6.63 -11.84
C GLY A 92 8.33 -6.30 -12.09
N SER A 93 7.91 -6.14 -13.35
CA SER A 93 6.64 -5.47 -13.70
C SER A 93 5.37 -6.00 -13.00
N LYS A 94 5.30 -7.31 -12.71
CA LYS A 94 4.18 -7.91 -11.98
C LYS A 94 4.26 -7.67 -10.47
N ILE A 95 5.46 -7.77 -9.88
CA ILE A 95 5.71 -7.49 -8.46
C ILE A 95 5.47 -5.99 -8.21
N ASP A 96 5.99 -5.13 -9.08
CA ASP A 96 5.80 -3.68 -9.01
C ASP A 96 4.29 -3.30 -9.04
N SER A 97 3.48 -4.04 -9.80
CA SER A 97 2.03 -3.82 -9.85
C SER A 97 1.32 -4.27 -8.57
N ILE A 98 1.73 -5.39 -7.97
CA ILE A 98 1.14 -5.92 -6.73
C ILE A 98 1.46 -4.97 -5.57
N GLU A 99 2.73 -4.58 -5.43
CA GLU A 99 3.20 -3.61 -4.45
C GLU A 99 2.49 -2.26 -4.58
N TRP A 100 2.30 -1.79 -5.82
CA TRP A 100 1.55 -0.57 -6.07
C TRP A 100 0.08 -0.70 -5.64
N GLN A 101 -0.57 -1.83 -5.91
CA GLN A 101 -1.96 -2.07 -5.51
C GLN A 101 -2.12 -2.13 -3.99
N ALA A 102 -1.22 -2.83 -3.28
CA ALA A 102 -1.22 -2.88 -1.82
C ALA A 102 -0.96 -1.48 -1.22
N GLN A 103 -0.02 -0.72 -1.79
CA GLN A 103 0.24 0.65 -1.37
C GLN A 103 -0.95 1.59 -1.62
N TYR A 104 -1.62 1.43 -2.75
CA TYR A 104 -2.84 2.18 -3.08
C TYR A 104 -3.99 1.85 -2.12
N PHE A 105 -4.18 0.56 -1.81
CA PHE A 105 -5.13 0.09 -0.82
C PHE A 105 -4.86 0.73 0.55
N ALA A 106 -3.61 0.70 1.02
CA ALA A 106 -3.21 1.32 2.27
C ALA A 106 -3.55 2.83 2.30
N GLY A 107 -3.29 3.53 1.19
CA GLY A 107 -3.68 4.93 1.03
C GLY A 107 -5.18 5.15 1.13
N CYS A 108 -6.00 4.28 0.56
CA CYS A 108 -7.45 4.33 0.67
C CYS A 108 -7.94 4.09 2.09
N LEU A 109 -7.33 3.13 2.79
CA LEU A 109 -7.70 2.74 4.15
C LEU A 109 -7.33 3.83 5.17
N LEU A 110 -6.13 4.38 5.08
CA LEU A 110 -5.61 5.36 6.04
C LEU A 110 -6.09 6.79 5.74
N MET A 111 -6.39 7.09 4.48
CA MET A 111 -6.77 8.43 4.04
C MET A 111 -8.02 8.39 3.15
N PRO A 112 -9.17 7.97 3.68
CA PRO A 112 -10.43 8.05 2.96
C PRO A 112 -10.82 9.52 2.73
N LYS A 113 -11.58 9.77 1.66
CA LYS A 113 -11.95 11.13 1.21
C LYS A 113 -12.60 11.95 2.33
N SER A 114 -13.53 11.36 3.08
CA SER A 114 -14.23 12.03 4.18
C SER A 114 -13.30 12.54 5.29
N ILE A 115 -12.33 11.71 5.70
CA ILE A 115 -11.33 12.11 6.71
C ILE A 115 -10.45 13.22 6.14
N LEU A 116 -9.96 13.07 4.91
CA LEU A 116 -9.13 14.09 4.29
C LEU A 116 -9.87 15.42 4.06
N GLU A 117 -11.18 15.38 3.80
CA GLU A 117 -12.03 16.57 3.73
C GLU A 117 -12.14 17.30 5.07
N GLU A 118 -12.30 16.58 6.17
CA GLU A 118 -12.26 17.15 7.52
C GLU A 118 -10.88 17.77 7.79
N LYS A 119 -9.81 17.02 7.52
CA LYS A 119 -8.44 17.44 7.84
C LYS A 119 -7.96 18.65 7.05
N ARG A 120 -8.48 18.88 5.84
CA ARG A 120 -8.12 20.05 5.02
C ARG A 120 -8.89 21.33 5.39
N GLN A 121 -9.92 21.26 6.23
CA GLN A 121 -10.71 22.45 6.56
C GLN A 121 -9.84 23.55 7.17
N GLY A 122 -9.95 24.77 6.62
CA GLY A 122 -9.14 25.92 7.04
C GLY A 122 -7.64 25.82 6.74
N LYS A 123 -7.18 24.77 6.03
CA LYS A 123 -5.78 24.56 5.65
C LYS A 123 -5.59 24.82 4.15
N ASP A 124 -4.55 25.58 3.82
CA ASP A 124 -4.10 25.76 2.44
C ASP A 124 -3.20 24.58 2.03
N LEU A 125 -3.70 23.73 1.14
CA LEU A 125 -3.01 22.51 0.68
C LEU A 125 -1.80 22.80 -0.23
N THR A 126 -1.62 24.04 -0.70
CA THR A 126 -0.42 24.43 -1.47
C THR A 126 0.80 24.70 -0.57
N LYS A 127 0.61 24.71 0.76
CA LYS A 127 1.68 24.90 1.73
C LYS A 127 2.14 23.58 2.33
N TRP A 128 3.41 23.25 2.15
CA TRP A 128 4.06 22.08 2.76
C TRP A 128 3.85 22.01 4.27
N SER A 129 3.91 23.13 4.99
CA SER A 129 3.71 23.15 6.44
C SER A 129 2.33 22.63 6.86
N ASN A 130 1.29 22.85 6.05
CA ASN A 130 -0.04 22.29 6.31
C ASN A 130 -0.10 20.81 5.96
N LEU A 131 0.54 20.38 4.87
CA LEU A 131 0.60 18.96 4.52
C LEU A 131 1.36 18.14 5.57
N TYR A 132 2.46 18.68 6.11
CA TYR A 132 3.18 18.04 7.20
C TYR A 132 2.30 17.88 8.46
N LYS A 133 1.49 18.89 8.81
CA LYS A 133 0.53 18.74 9.92
C LYS A 133 -0.50 17.64 9.65
N ILE A 134 -1.07 17.61 8.45
CA ILE A 134 -2.06 16.58 8.08
C ILE A 134 -1.41 15.19 8.11
N LYS A 135 -0.18 15.04 7.61
CA LYS A 135 0.52 13.75 7.65
C LYS A 135 0.73 13.27 9.09
N ASP A 136 1.10 14.19 9.99
CA ASP A 136 1.43 13.86 11.38
C ASP A 136 0.15 13.53 12.15
N GLU A 137 -0.95 14.25 11.89
CA GLU A 137 -2.28 13.96 12.45
C GLU A 137 -2.84 12.60 11.98
N LEU A 138 -2.48 12.14 10.78
CA LEU A 138 -2.97 10.89 10.18
C LEU A 138 -2.00 9.72 10.32
N GLY A 139 -0.78 9.95 10.82
CA GLY A 139 0.22 8.90 10.87
C GLY A 139 0.57 8.37 9.48
N VAL A 140 0.87 9.22 8.51
CA VAL A 140 1.22 8.76 7.15
C VAL A 140 2.51 9.39 6.62
N SER A 141 3.12 8.73 5.64
CA SER A 141 4.25 9.32 4.92
C SER A 141 3.77 10.54 4.11
N ILE A 142 4.66 11.53 3.94
CA ILE A 142 4.34 12.71 3.13
C ILE A 142 4.07 12.33 1.67
N SER A 143 4.76 11.31 1.15
CA SER A 143 4.58 10.79 -0.20
C SER A 143 3.19 10.18 -0.40
N ASN A 144 2.70 9.40 0.58
CA ASN A 144 1.37 8.80 0.53
C ASN A 144 0.31 9.91 0.52
N LEU A 145 0.45 10.89 1.43
CA LEU A 145 -0.47 12.02 1.49
C LEU A 145 -0.50 12.81 0.17
N THR A 146 0.65 13.18 -0.39
CA THR A 146 0.68 13.96 -1.64
C THR A 146 0.14 13.16 -2.82
N TYR A 147 0.38 11.84 -2.88
CA TYR A 147 -0.23 11.00 -3.90
C TYR A 147 -1.76 11.02 -3.80
N ARG A 148 -2.28 10.82 -2.58
CA ARG A 148 -3.73 10.78 -2.33
C ARG A 148 -4.42 12.12 -2.62
N LEU A 149 -3.79 13.24 -2.26
CA LEU A 149 -4.34 14.58 -2.55
C LEU A 149 -4.33 14.90 -4.06
N GLN A 150 -3.34 14.39 -4.81
CA GLN A 150 -3.31 14.52 -6.28
C GLN A 150 -4.36 13.64 -6.95
N GLU A 151 -4.60 12.43 -6.43
CA GLU A 151 -5.64 11.53 -6.92
C GLU A 151 -7.04 12.16 -6.82
N PHE A 152 -7.31 12.90 -5.74
CA PHE A 152 -8.55 13.68 -5.60
C PHE A 152 -8.56 14.99 -6.40
N GLY A 153 -7.50 15.30 -7.14
CA GLY A 153 -7.39 16.55 -7.89
C GLY A 153 -7.34 17.80 -7.00
N TRP A 154 -6.99 17.68 -5.72
CA TRP A 154 -6.93 18.84 -4.82
C TRP A 154 -5.62 19.63 -4.94
N ILE A 155 -4.54 18.94 -5.30
CA ILE A 155 -3.23 19.52 -5.56
C ILE A 155 -2.61 18.92 -6.83
N TYR A 156 -1.57 19.55 -7.34
CA TYR A 156 -0.73 19.03 -8.40
C TYR A 156 0.74 19.37 -8.11
N ILE A 157 1.64 18.39 -8.19
CA ILE A 157 3.07 18.57 -7.99
C ILE A 157 3.81 18.10 -9.26
N PRO A 158 4.36 19.01 -10.08
CA PRO A 158 5.10 18.65 -11.29
C PRO A 158 6.26 17.71 -10.98
N LYS A 159 6.52 16.76 -11.88
CA LYS A 159 7.64 15.82 -11.75
C LYS A 159 8.96 16.59 -11.63
N GLY A 160 9.76 16.28 -10.60
CA GLY A 160 11.03 16.95 -10.32
C GLY A 160 10.91 18.32 -9.65
N SER A 161 9.69 18.78 -9.37
CA SER A 161 9.44 20.02 -8.63
C SER A 161 9.07 19.74 -7.17
N ARG A 162 9.31 20.73 -6.32
CA ARG A 162 8.78 20.77 -4.93
C ARG A 162 7.67 21.81 -4.79
N THR A 163 7.25 22.44 -5.87
CA THR A 163 6.18 23.43 -5.85
C THR A 163 4.82 22.73 -5.92
N ILE A 164 3.95 23.06 -4.98
CA ILE A 164 2.58 22.55 -4.95
C ILE A 164 1.68 23.57 -5.63
N HIS A 165 0.96 23.12 -6.64
CA HIS A 165 -0.08 23.89 -7.29
C HIS A 165 -1.44 23.44 -6.74
N ARG A 166 -2.41 24.36 -6.72
CA ARG A 166 -3.81 23.97 -6.55
C ARG A 166 -4.15 23.02 -7.69
N GLY A 167 -4.82 21.92 -7.37
CA GLY A 167 -5.24 20.98 -8.41
C GLY A 167 -6.15 21.69 -9.41
N PRO A 168 -6.24 21.20 -10.65
CA PRO A 168 -7.20 21.74 -11.59
C PRO A 168 -8.57 21.70 -10.90
N GLU A 169 -9.27 22.84 -10.84
CA GLU A 169 -10.68 22.83 -10.47
C GLU A 169 -11.35 21.71 -11.27
N GLU A 170 -12.15 20.85 -10.63
CA GLU A 170 -13.02 19.95 -11.35
C GLU A 170 -13.69 20.78 -12.43
N VAL A 171 -13.30 20.57 -13.68
CA VAL A 171 -13.98 21.17 -14.82
C VAL A 171 -15.34 20.49 -14.82
N GLN A 172 -16.29 21.12 -14.12
CA GLN A 172 -17.70 20.86 -14.31
C GLN A 172 -18.01 21.17 -15.78
N GLY A 173 -18.18 20.12 -16.59
CA GLY A 173 -18.69 20.25 -17.94
C GLY A 173 -17.80 19.62 -19.00
N GLN A 174 -18.24 18.44 -19.46
CA GLN A 174 -18.11 17.88 -20.80
C GLN A 174 -17.04 18.48 -21.74
N THR A 175 -16.14 17.59 -22.18
CA THR A 175 -16.01 17.34 -23.63
C THR A 175 -15.77 15.85 -23.87
N GLN A 176 -16.82 15.14 -24.30
CA GLN A 176 -16.66 14.06 -25.26
C GLN A 176 -15.80 14.58 -26.40
N LEU A 177 -14.70 13.92 -26.78
CA LEU A 177 -14.00 13.99 -28.08
C LEU A 177 -12.74 13.12 -27.92
N PHE A 178 -12.38 12.08 -28.67
CA PHE A 178 -12.81 11.32 -29.85
C PHE A 178 -12.00 9.98 -29.74
N GLY A 179 -12.23 8.88 -30.46
CA GLY A 179 -13.01 8.57 -31.66
C GLY A 179 -12.63 7.16 -32.10
#